data_AF-A0A7D5IVE3-F1
#
_entry.id   AF-A0A7D5IVE3-F1
#
_cell.length_a   1.000
_cell.length_b   1.000
_cell.length_c   1.000
_cell.angle_alpha   90.00
_cell.angle_beta   90.00
_cell.angle_gamma   90.00
#
_symmetry.space_group_name_H-M   'P 1'
#
loop_
_entity.id
_entity.type
_entity.pdbx_description
1 polymer ?
#
loop_
_entity_poly.entity_id
_entity_poly.type
_entity_poly.pdbx_seq_one_letter_code
_entity_poly.pdbx_strand_id
1 'polypeptide(L)'
;MNKFTKISATALVALFLAACDKPSQNSASVTTSTTETTQVATPSEAAKADYQKLIAWNAEQDNTMKSAQAELQQKLATQDPKQMQEGLNEFNKKVEDTIKSLEKVEVSDAQLKQFKEKTKSVLTLSSEVINEQVKVISNPNDEAAKQAAEQKTQTLIEAGNELQKLNVELEKRFTAK
;
A
#
# COMPACT_ATOMS: atom_id res chain seq x y z
N MET A 1 38.52 5.93 -7.98
CA MET A 1 37.78 6.10 -6.71
C MET A 1 37.04 7.42 -6.76
N ASN A 2 35.71 7.41 -6.86
CA ASN A 2 34.87 8.48 -6.32
C ASN A 2 33.43 7.99 -6.13
N LYS A 3 32.85 8.44 -5.02
CA LYS A 3 31.74 7.86 -4.26
C LYS A 3 30.39 8.32 -4.83
N PHE A 4 29.57 7.42 -5.38
CA PHE A 4 28.19 7.75 -5.80
C PHE A 4 27.16 6.63 -5.55
N THR A 5 27.40 5.71 -4.61
CA THR A 5 26.54 4.52 -4.42
C THR A 5 25.57 4.60 -3.23
N LYS A 6 25.10 5.78 -2.80
CA LYS A 6 24.25 5.84 -1.60
C LYS A 6 23.17 6.93 -1.60
N ILE A 7 22.33 7.01 -2.62
CA ILE A 7 20.97 7.56 -2.47
C ILE A 7 20.07 6.84 -3.49
N SER A 8 18.85 6.51 -3.09
CA SER A 8 17.74 5.99 -3.92
C SER A 8 17.45 4.48 -3.81
N ALA A 9 17.01 4.07 -2.61
CA ALA A 9 16.12 2.91 -2.44
C ALA A 9 15.04 3.14 -1.36
N THR A 10 14.84 4.38 -0.91
CA THR A 10 13.88 4.74 0.15
C THR A 10 12.70 5.57 -0.35
N ALA A 11 12.58 5.82 -1.65
CA ALA A 11 11.58 6.74 -2.18
C ALA A 11 10.13 6.20 -2.19
N LEU A 12 9.88 4.90 -1.99
CA LEU A 12 8.49 4.40 -1.90
C LEU A 12 7.90 4.40 -0.51
N VAL A 13 8.73 4.22 0.50
CA VAL A 13 8.27 4.26 1.89
C VAL A 13 7.86 5.68 2.28
N ALA A 14 8.38 6.70 1.59
CA ALA A 14 8.12 8.10 1.89
C ALA A 14 6.77 8.65 1.34
N LEU A 15 6.14 8.01 0.34
CA LEU A 15 4.88 8.52 -0.22
C LEU A 15 3.67 8.34 0.73
N PHE A 16 3.77 7.45 1.72
CA PHE A 16 2.75 7.30 2.77
C PHE A 16 3.03 8.14 4.04
N LEU A 17 4.23 8.72 4.19
CA LEU A 17 4.65 9.44 5.40
C LEU A 17 4.52 10.96 5.29
N ALA A 18 4.23 11.52 4.11
CA ALA A 18 4.11 12.96 3.91
C ALA A 18 2.72 13.55 4.26
N ALA A 19 1.75 12.73 4.68
CA ALA A 19 0.38 13.16 4.98
C ALA A 19 0.00 13.12 6.48
N CYS A 20 0.97 12.97 7.38
CA CYS A 20 0.75 13.05 8.84
C CYS A 20 1.82 13.92 9.51
N ASP A 21 1.98 15.17 9.08
CA ASP A 21 2.60 16.20 9.92
C ASP A 21 1.53 17.17 10.43
N LYS A 22 0.99 16.85 11.61
CA LYS A 22 0.46 17.86 12.53
C LYS A 22 0.56 17.37 13.97
N PRO A 23 1.39 18.00 14.82
CA PRO A 23 1.50 17.60 16.21
C PRO A 23 0.40 18.29 17.02
N SER A 24 -0.37 17.53 17.77
CA SER A 24 -1.06 18.05 18.95
C SER A 24 -0.70 17.17 20.13
N GLN A 25 0.27 17.65 20.90
CA GLN A 25 0.47 17.26 22.28
C GLN A 25 -0.82 17.54 23.07
N ASN A 26 -1.32 16.54 23.78
CA ASN A 26 -1.78 16.78 25.14
C ASN A 26 -1.54 15.54 25.99
N SER A 27 -0.82 15.73 27.10
CA SER A 27 -0.50 14.70 28.08
C SER A 27 -1.71 14.46 28.99
N ALA A 28 -2.06 13.20 29.22
CA ALA A 28 -2.70 12.78 30.47
C ALA A 28 -2.36 11.32 30.77
N SER A 29 -1.66 11.13 31.89
CA SER A 29 -1.31 9.85 32.50
C SER A 29 -2.53 9.22 33.16
N VAL A 30 -2.84 7.95 32.86
CA VAL A 30 -3.53 7.03 33.78
C VAL A 30 -2.98 5.61 33.61
N THR A 31 -2.76 5.01 34.78
CA THR A 31 -1.95 3.85 35.12
C THR A 31 -2.71 2.52 34.98
N THR A 32 -1.98 1.50 34.51
CA THR A 32 -2.17 0.04 34.67
C THR A 32 -3.54 -0.59 34.38
N SER A 33 -3.57 -1.43 33.34
CA SER A 33 -4.10 -2.80 33.44
C SER A 33 -3.43 -3.69 32.40
N THR A 34 -2.84 -4.78 32.90
CA THR A 34 -2.43 -6.02 32.23
C THR A 34 -1.72 -5.88 30.88
N THR A 35 -0.40 -5.74 30.95
CA THR A 35 0.52 -6.08 29.87
C THR A 35 0.43 -7.59 29.59
N GLU A 36 -0.53 -8.01 28.77
CA GLU A 36 -0.28 -9.15 27.90
C GLU A 36 0.75 -8.67 26.87
N THR A 37 2.01 -8.65 27.30
CA THR A 37 3.13 -8.71 26.38
C THR A 37 2.97 -10.02 25.64
N THR A 38 2.25 -10.02 24.52
CA THR A 38 2.51 -10.99 23.46
C THR A 38 3.99 -10.81 23.16
N GLN A 39 4.84 -11.65 23.74
CA GLN A 39 6.24 -11.72 23.35
C GLN A 39 6.22 -11.88 21.83
N VAL A 40 6.74 -10.87 21.14
CA VAL A 40 6.95 -10.95 19.71
C VAL A 40 7.96 -12.08 19.53
N ALA A 41 7.46 -13.27 19.24
CA ALA A 41 8.29 -14.46 19.13
C ALA A 41 9.38 -14.19 18.09
N THR A 42 10.63 -14.46 18.46
CA THR A 42 11.77 -14.32 17.56
C THR A 42 11.46 -15.06 16.25
N PRO A 43 11.56 -14.41 15.08
CA PRO A 43 11.20 -15.05 13.83
C PRO A 43 12.15 -16.22 13.52
N SER A 44 11.57 -17.32 13.05
CA SER A 44 12.33 -18.48 12.57
C SER A 44 13.14 -18.16 11.32
N GLU A 45 14.12 -18.99 10.98
CA GLU A 45 14.91 -18.81 9.75
C GLU A 45 14.03 -18.85 8.48
N ALA A 46 13.05 -19.75 8.44
CA ALA A 46 12.07 -19.82 7.35
C ALA A 46 11.25 -18.52 7.24
N ALA A 47 10.78 -17.97 8.36
CA ALA A 47 10.07 -16.71 8.38
C ALA A 47 10.95 -15.54 7.90
N LYS A 48 12.24 -15.52 8.29
CA LYS A 48 13.20 -14.51 7.82
C LYS A 48 13.39 -14.58 6.30
N ALA A 49 13.53 -15.79 5.75
CA ALA A 49 13.62 -15.99 4.31
C ALA A 49 12.35 -15.54 3.59
N ASP A 50 11.17 -15.88 4.12
CA ASP A 50 9.88 -15.46 3.58
C ASP A 50 9.72 -13.92 3.60
N TYR A 51 10.15 -13.26 4.67
CA TYR A 51 10.18 -11.80 4.74
C TYR A 51 11.07 -11.18 3.66
N GLN A 52 12.26 -11.75 3.42
CA GLN A 52 13.14 -11.28 2.33
C GLN A 52 12.50 -11.44 0.95
N LYS A 53 11.75 -12.54 0.70
CA LYS A 53 11.00 -12.71 -0.56
C LYS A 53 9.97 -11.59 -0.75
N LEU A 54 9.24 -11.21 0.30
CA LEU A 54 8.28 -10.11 0.24
C LEU A 54 8.94 -8.76 -0.03
N ILE A 55 10.10 -8.49 0.57
CA ILE A 55 10.88 -7.27 0.30
C ILE A 55 11.34 -7.22 -1.15
N ALA A 56 11.89 -8.33 -1.66
CA ALA A 56 12.32 -8.43 -3.06
C ALA A 56 11.14 -8.26 -4.04
N TRP A 57 10.02 -8.94 -3.76
CA TRP A 57 8.79 -8.79 -4.53
C TRP A 57 8.33 -7.33 -4.56
N ASN A 58 8.27 -6.65 -3.42
CA ASN A 58 7.82 -5.26 -3.35
C ASN A 58 8.73 -4.31 -4.14
N ALA A 59 10.05 -4.54 -4.10
CA ALA A 59 11.00 -3.76 -4.89
C ALA A 59 10.81 -3.94 -6.42
N GLU A 60 10.43 -5.13 -6.87
CA GLU A 60 10.10 -5.41 -8.27
C GLU A 60 8.79 -4.73 -8.71
N GLN A 61 7.80 -4.66 -7.82
CA GLN A 61 6.51 -4.06 -8.12
C GLN A 61 6.52 -2.54 -8.13
N ASP A 62 7.52 -1.90 -7.51
CA ASP A 62 7.63 -0.44 -7.47
C ASP A 62 7.54 0.22 -8.86
N ASN A 63 8.52 -0.07 -9.72
CA ASN A 63 8.60 0.54 -11.05
C ASN A 63 7.39 0.17 -11.90
N THR A 64 6.88 -1.04 -11.71
CA THR A 64 5.69 -1.59 -12.34
C THR A 64 4.45 -0.74 -12.03
N MET A 65 4.21 -0.43 -10.76
CA MET A 65 3.06 0.35 -10.33
C MET A 65 3.20 1.84 -10.64
N LYS A 66 4.41 2.40 -10.51
CA LYS A 66 4.71 3.78 -10.93
C LYS A 66 4.42 4.00 -12.42
N SER A 67 4.87 3.08 -13.26
CA SER A 67 4.66 3.17 -14.71
C SER A 67 3.17 3.09 -15.05
N ALA A 68 2.43 2.17 -14.43
CA ALA A 68 0.98 2.04 -14.64
C ALA A 68 0.21 3.27 -14.18
N GLN A 69 0.60 3.90 -13.06
CA GLN A 69 0.00 5.15 -12.60
C GLN A 69 0.28 6.31 -13.56
N ALA A 70 1.52 6.42 -14.08
CA ALA A 70 1.88 7.46 -15.04
C ALA A 70 1.11 7.31 -16.35
N GLU A 71 0.98 6.08 -16.86
CA GLU A 71 0.21 5.78 -18.08
C GLU A 71 -1.27 6.08 -17.90
N LEU A 72 -1.85 5.68 -16.76
CA LEU A 72 -3.23 6.05 -16.42
C LEU A 72 -3.40 7.58 -16.40
N GLN A 73 -2.53 8.32 -15.71
CA GLN A 73 -2.60 9.79 -15.67
C GLN A 73 -2.50 10.41 -17.05
N GLN A 74 -1.64 9.88 -17.92
CA GLN A 74 -1.51 10.33 -19.31
C GLN A 74 -2.83 10.13 -20.07
N LYS A 75 -3.46 8.96 -19.95
CA LYS A 75 -4.73 8.67 -20.63
C LYS A 75 -5.89 9.49 -20.05
N LEU A 76 -5.91 9.73 -18.74
CA LEU A 76 -6.90 10.61 -18.09
C LEU A 76 -6.78 12.06 -18.54
N ALA A 77 -5.55 12.57 -18.73
CA ALA A 77 -5.31 13.94 -19.17
C ALA A 77 -5.84 14.25 -20.58
N THR A 78 -6.11 13.21 -21.40
CA THR A 78 -6.71 13.40 -22.74
C THR A 78 -8.17 13.86 -22.69
N GLN A 79 -8.86 13.59 -21.57
CA GLN A 79 -10.31 13.77 -21.41
C GLN A 79 -11.17 13.05 -22.46
N ASP A 80 -10.59 12.17 -23.28
CA ASP A 80 -11.32 11.35 -24.24
C ASP A 80 -11.92 10.12 -23.52
N PRO A 81 -13.25 9.92 -23.55
CA PRO A 81 -13.90 8.85 -22.78
C PRO A 81 -13.35 7.45 -23.08
N LYS A 82 -12.94 7.19 -24.34
CA LYS A 82 -12.41 5.89 -24.73
C LYS A 82 -11.00 5.69 -24.20
N GLN A 83 -10.13 6.70 -24.32
CA GLN A 83 -8.78 6.67 -23.77
C GLN A 83 -8.80 6.54 -22.24
N MET A 84 -9.68 7.27 -21.55
CA MET A 84 -9.83 7.17 -20.09
C MET A 84 -10.23 5.77 -19.65
N GLN A 85 -11.24 5.17 -20.31
CA GLN A 85 -11.68 3.82 -20.00
C GLN A 85 -10.61 2.77 -20.31
N GLU A 86 -9.87 2.94 -21.41
CA GLU A 86 -8.74 2.08 -21.79
C GLU A 86 -7.64 2.12 -20.72
N GLY A 87 -7.20 3.32 -20.32
CA GLY A 87 -6.19 3.47 -19.27
C GLY A 87 -6.64 2.90 -17.93
N LEU A 88 -7.92 3.04 -17.60
CA LEU A 88 -8.50 2.45 -16.40
C LEU A 88 -8.45 0.92 -16.44
N ASN A 89 -8.80 0.32 -17.58
CA ASN A 89 -8.77 -1.13 -17.76
C ASN A 89 -7.33 -1.68 -17.68
N GLU A 90 -6.37 -1.01 -18.30
CA GLU A 90 -4.95 -1.38 -18.25
C GLU A 90 -4.40 -1.28 -16.82
N PHE A 91 -4.71 -0.19 -16.12
CA PHE A 91 -4.34 -0.02 -14.72
C PHE A 91 -4.92 -1.14 -13.84
N ASN A 92 -6.22 -1.41 -13.95
CA ASN A 92 -6.88 -2.47 -13.19
C ASN A 92 -6.29 -3.85 -13.48
N LYS A 93 -5.99 -4.14 -14.76
CA LYS A 93 -5.30 -5.35 -15.15
C LYS A 93 -3.92 -5.44 -14.50
N LYS A 94 -3.16 -4.34 -14.45
CA LYS A 94 -1.86 -4.32 -13.78
C LYS A 94 -1.98 -4.58 -12.29
N VAL A 95 -2.97 -3.98 -11.62
CA VAL A 95 -3.26 -4.26 -10.20
C VAL A 95 -3.59 -5.74 -9.99
N GLU A 96 -4.44 -6.32 -10.83
CA GLU A 96 -4.80 -7.74 -10.77
C GLU A 96 -3.56 -8.65 -10.95
N ASP A 97 -2.73 -8.36 -11.95
CA ASP A 97 -1.50 -9.11 -12.22
C ASP A 97 -0.50 -8.97 -11.04
N THR A 98 -0.40 -7.79 -10.43
CA THR A 98 0.39 -7.55 -9.21
C THR A 98 -0.14 -8.38 -8.03
N ILE A 99 -1.45 -8.41 -7.80
CA ILE A 99 -2.08 -9.23 -6.75
C ILE A 99 -1.81 -10.72 -6.99
N LYS A 100 -1.97 -11.21 -8.23
CA LYS A 100 -1.63 -12.60 -8.59
C LYS A 100 -0.16 -12.91 -8.38
N SER A 101 0.74 -11.96 -8.64
CA SER A 101 2.17 -12.12 -8.36
C SER A 101 2.44 -12.22 -6.87
N LEU A 102 1.75 -11.41 -6.05
CA LEU A 102 1.84 -11.46 -4.60
C LEU A 102 1.34 -12.81 -4.06
N GLU A 103 0.24 -13.33 -4.59
CA GLU A 103 -0.31 -14.64 -4.21
C GLU A 103 0.70 -15.78 -4.36
N LYS A 104 1.58 -15.70 -5.36
CA LYS A 104 2.67 -16.68 -5.57
C LYS A 104 3.82 -16.56 -4.56
N VAL A 105 3.92 -15.45 -3.81
CA VAL A 105 4.93 -15.31 -2.75
C VAL A 105 4.52 -16.14 -1.53
N GLU A 106 5.10 -17.33 -1.39
CA GLU A 106 4.82 -18.21 -0.28
C GLU A 106 5.36 -17.65 1.04
N VAL A 107 4.50 -17.61 2.05
CA VAL A 107 4.83 -17.16 3.40
C VAL A 107 4.22 -18.10 4.43
N SER A 108 5.03 -18.49 5.41
CA SER A 108 4.64 -19.44 6.46
C SER A 108 4.14 -18.74 7.73
N ASP A 109 4.77 -17.62 8.09
CA ASP A 109 4.51 -16.84 9.30
C ASP A 109 3.16 -16.09 9.26
N ALA A 110 2.45 -16.08 10.39
CA ALA A 110 1.12 -15.49 10.50
C ALA A 110 1.10 -13.98 10.25
N GLN A 111 2.09 -13.22 10.75
CA GLN A 111 2.15 -11.77 10.52
C GLN A 111 2.50 -11.45 9.06
N LEU A 112 3.36 -12.26 8.42
CA LEU A 112 3.64 -12.12 6.99
C LEU A 112 2.40 -12.43 6.13
N LYS A 113 1.61 -13.44 6.50
CA LYS A 113 0.31 -13.72 5.87
C LYS A 113 -0.65 -12.55 6.02
N GLN A 114 -0.81 -12.01 7.23
CA GLN A 114 -1.67 -10.86 7.48
C GLN A 114 -1.24 -9.63 6.67
N PHE A 115 0.06 -9.34 6.63
CA PHE A 115 0.61 -8.26 5.83
C PHE A 115 0.34 -8.44 4.33
N LYS A 116 0.54 -9.66 3.81
CA LYS A 116 0.24 -10.01 2.43
C LYS A 116 -1.25 -9.82 2.10
N GLU A 117 -2.16 -10.30 2.94
CA GLU A 117 -3.60 -10.11 2.76
C GLU A 117 -4.00 -8.63 2.81
N LYS A 118 -3.46 -7.86 3.76
CA LYS A 118 -3.71 -6.42 3.84
C LYS A 118 -3.15 -5.66 2.63
N THR A 119 -2.00 -6.08 2.11
CA THR A 119 -1.43 -5.52 0.87
C THR A 119 -2.36 -5.74 -0.32
N LYS A 120 -2.92 -6.95 -0.48
CA LYS A 120 -3.93 -7.22 -1.52
C LYS A 120 -5.15 -6.32 -1.35
N SER A 121 -5.68 -6.21 -0.13
CA SER A 121 -6.83 -5.35 0.16
C SER A 121 -6.58 -3.89 -0.21
N VAL A 122 -5.41 -3.33 0.12
CA VAL A 122 -5.03 -1.97 -0.24
C VAL A 122 -4.90 -1.79 -1.75
N LEU A 123 -4.27 -2.75 -2.46
CA LEU A 123 -4.16 -2.72 -3.93
C LEU A 123 -5.53 -2.74 -4.60
N THR A 124 -6.43 -3.63 -4.15
CA THR A 124 -7.81 -3.70 -4.65
C THR A 124 -8.56 -2.40 -4.39
N LEU A 125 -8.58 -1.90 -3.15
CA LEU A 125 -9.26 -0.65 -2.80
C LEU A 125 -8.71 0.54 -3.58
N SER A 126 -7.40 0.61 -3.81
CA SER A 126 -6.79 1.66 -4.62
C SER A 126 -7.35 1.66 -6.05
N SER A 127 -7.51 0.49 -6.65
CA SER A 127 -8.10 0.38 -7.99
C SER A 127 -9.57 0.78 -8.01
N GLU A 128 -10.34 0.40 -6.99
CA GLU A 128 -11.75 0.78 -6.89
C GLU A 128 -11.93 2.28 -6.69
N VAL A 129 -11.10 2.91 -5.84
CA VAL A 129 -11.11 4.36 -5.61
C VAL A 129 -10.80 5.12 -6.90
N ILE A 130 -9.85 4.64 -7.70
CA ILE A 130 -9.54 5.22 -9.02
C ILE A 130 -10.72 5.03 -9.96
N ASN A 131 -11.35 3.84 -10.00
CA ASN A 131 -12.54 3.59 -10.81
C ASN A 131 -13.67 4.57 -10.50
N GLU A 132 -13.98 4.79 -9.22
CA GLU A 132 -15.03 5.77 -8.85
C GLU A 132 -14.64 7.20 -9.20
N GLN A 133 -13.37 7.60 -9.00
CA GLN A 133 -12.91 8.94 -9.41
C GLN A 133 -13.03 9.17 -10.91
N VAL A 134 -12.71 8.17 -11.75
CA VAL A 134 -12.89 8.29 -13.21
C VAL A 134 -14.36 8.42 -13.57
N LYS A 135 -15.27 7.74 -12.86
CA LYS A 135 -16.73 7.95 -13.04
C LYS A 135 -17.14 9.37 -12.66
N VAL A 136 -16.64 9.91 -11.55
CA VAL A 136 -16.92 11.31 -11.13
C VAL A 136 -16.39 12.30 -12.16
N ILE A 137 -15.19 12.09 -12.71
CA ILE A 137 -14.65 12.94 -13.78
C ILE A 137 -15.53 12.89 -15.03
N SER A 138 -16.01 11.69 -15.39
CA SER A 138 -16.84 11.48 -16.58
C SER A 138 -18.27 12.00 -16.41
N ASN A 139 -18.79 12.00 -15.18
CA ASN A 139 -20.11 12.53 -14.83
C ASN A 139 -20.07 13.32 -13.50
N PRO A 140 -19.67 14.61 -13.53
CA PRO A 140 -19.49 15.42 -12.32
C PRO A 140 -20.77 15.70 -11.52
N ASN A 141 -21.94 15.38 -12.06
CA ASN A 141 -23.23 15.56 -11.37
C ASN A 141 -23.74 14.26 -10.73
N ASP A 142 -22.98 13.17 -10.83
CA ASP A 142 -23.30 11.89 -10.19
C ASP A 142 -22.92 11.91 -8.71
N GLU A 143 -23.88 12.29 -7.87
CA GLU A 143 -23.69 12.35 -6.41
C GLU A 143 -23.43 10.96 -5.79
N ALA A 144 -23.99 9.90 -6.38
CA ALA A 144 -23.72 8.54 -5.89
C ALA A 144 -22.27 8.12 -6.17
N ALA A 145 -21.74 8.44 -7.35
CA ALA A 145 -20.33 8.21 -7.67
C ALA A 145 -19.39 9.02 -6.76
N LYS A 146 -19.73 10.28 -6.45
CA LYS A 146 -18.95 11.10 -5.50
C LYS A 146 -18.92 10.48 -4.11
N GLN A 147 -20.08 10.10 -3.58
CA GLN A 147 -20.18 9.48 -2.26
C GLN A 147 -19.43 8.15 -2.21
N ALA A 148 -19.53 7.33 -3.27
CA ALA A 148 -18.80 6.07 -3.35
C ALA A 148 -17.28 6.30 -3.41
N ALA A 149 -16.81 7.29 -4.18
CA ALA A 149 -15.40 7.66 -4.24
C ALA A 149 -14.87 8.12 -2.87
N GLU A 150 -15.62 8.97 -2.17
CA GLU A 150 -15.25 9.45 -0.84
C GLU A 150 -15.21 8.32 0.20
N GLN A 151 -16.26 7.49 0.25
CA GLN A 151 -16.32 6.37 1.19
C GLN A 151 -15.18 5.38 0.96
N LYS A 152 -14.94 4.97 -0.29
CA LYS A 152 -13.85 4.04 -0.61
C LYS A 152 -12.48 4.66 -0.35
N THR A 153 -12.34 5.98 -0.54
CA THR A 153 -11.10 6.69 -0.20
C THR A 153 -10.84 6.62 1.30
N GLN A 154 -11.87 6.83 2.12
CA GLN A 154 -11.75 6.70 3.57
C GLN A 154 -11.36 5.26 3.99
N THR A 155 -11.99 4.25 3.39
CA THR A 155 -11.62 2.84 3.63
C THR A 155 -10.19 2.53 3.18
N LEU A 156 -9.75 3.09 2.06
CA LEU A 156 -8.36 2.95 1.58
C LEU A 156 -7.36 3.60 2.55
N ILE A 157 -7.68 4.77 3.09
CA ILE A 157 -6.83 5.46 4.09
C ILE A 157 -6.69 4.59 5.34
N GLU A 158 -7.80 4.05 5.86
CA GLU A 158 -7.79 3.17 7.03
C GLU A 158 -6.97 1.90 6.79
N ALA A 159 -7.22 1.23 5.66
CA ALA A 159 -6.46 0.03 5.27
C ALA A 159 -4.96 0.33 5.07
N GLY A 160 -4.63 1.51 4.51
CA GLY A 160 -3.26 1.98 4.35
C GLY A 160 -2.56 2.22 5.68
N ASN A 161 -3.24 2.83 6.65
CA ASN A 161 -2.72 3.03 8.00
C ASN A 161 -2.46 1.70 8.72
N GLU A 162 -3.37 0.74 8.59
CA GLU A 162 -3.17 -0.61 9.14
C GLU A 162 -2.00 -1.33 8.47
N LEU A 163 -1.87 -1.21 7.14
CA LEU A 163 -0.75 -1.80 6.40
C LEU A 163 0.58 -1.20 6.85
N GLN A 164 0.63 0.13 7.02
CA GLN A 164 1.82 0.83 7.50
C GLN A 164 2.21 0.36 8.91
N LYS A 165 1.22 0.20 9.80
CA LYS A 165 1.45 -0.33 11.15
C LYS A 165 2.04 -1.75 11.10
N LEU A 166 1.44 -2.64 10.30
CA LEU A 166 1.96 -4.00 10.11
C LEU A 166 3.38 -3.99 9.55
N ASN A 167 3.69 -3.10 8.60
CA ASN A 167 5.03 -2.98 8.03
C ASN A 167 6.08 -2.62 9.09
N VAL A 168 5.77 -1.63 9.95
CA VAL A 168 6.66 -1.22 11.05
C VAL A 168 6.86 -2.35 12.06
N GLU A 169 5.79 -3.07 12.40
CA GLU A 169 5.86 -4.23 13.31
C GLU A 169 6.72 -5.36 12.74
N LEU A 170 6.58 -5.64 11.44
CA LEU A 170 7.41 -6.61 10.72
C LEU A 170 8.88 -6.16 10.69
N GLU A 171 9.16 -4.93 10.28
CA GLU A 171 10.53 -4.41 10.25
C GLU A 171 11.18 -4.54 11.63
N LYS A 172 10.50 -4.12 12.69
CA LYS A 172 10.98 -4.26 14.07
C LYS A 172 11.26 -5.72 14.43
N ARG A 173 10.35 -6.64 14.10
CA ARG A 173 10.49 -8.07 14.44
C ARG A 173 11.62 -8.75 13.68
N PHE A 174 11.76 -8.46 12.39
CA PHE A 174 12.67 -9.18 11.49
C PHE A 174 14.07 -8.55 11.41
N THR A 175 14.24 -7.31 11.88
CA THR A 175 15.55 -6.61 11.94
C THR A 175 16.12 -6.49 13.36
N ALA A 176 15.36 -6.86 14.40
CA ALA A 176 15.88 -6.94 15.76
C ALA A 176 17.08 -7.90 15.82
N LYS A 177 18.17 -7.43 16.43
CA LYS A 177 19.42 -8.19 16.63
C LYS A 177 19.27 -9.25 17.71
#